data_AF-A0A562WF83-F1
#
_entry.id   AF-A0A562WF83-F1
#
_cell.length_a   1.000
_cell.length_b   1.000
_cell.length_c   1.000
_cell.angle_alpha   90.00
_cell.angle_beta   90.00
_cell.angle_gamma   90.00
#
_symmetry.space_group_name_H-M   'P 1'
#
loop_
_entity.id
_entity.type
_entity.pdbx_description
1 polymer ?
#
loop_
_entity_poly.entity_id
_entity_poly.type
_entity_poly.pdbx_seq_one_letter_code
_entity_poly.pdbx_strand_id
1 'polypeptide(L)'
;MAVNFDSLITELGTRSSLTVESSDELVDYVDAAAQKLGEKSEAFAYRKKLLPVRPPLPLTTTPAEVLHELGMATTFLGASPLAQVARHWAQVRYCTTLTTLRHGGLALSHVTEDVVYHHKVTQSEQLGIGLALVVAKAVLRDTHPGWQFRPVDAEVALKTGFIKDVGAVKSRDDTKKRPDYFLVGHRTRGRRSQFKVYVLECKGTHDTIAFTHRQLAKASLQVEALTVGGIVPPSLMVASRLTKQGITSYVLDPPGEDELWSGSNRDMDELLSAIPDEPSWRARRAVPPQSPGTAPPTSASGGSGQGGGNVAPGAPRVFDVPEERRGWFTQVLTRAAAAATLLFAGDSATARHYTTPRQRGDASDALLDADATWTQSTAMSLPLPNGLRLEGTRFRTPLRDGMVLEVYRGVEKRLYGYLAEGQVGKYLRAAPRVHERWHGRQIPGAVLSVGRDGTVLVARITNETRHRWRRVHEPY
;
A
#
# COMPACT_ATOMS: atom_id res chain seq x y z
N MET A 1 -27.49 17.16 -13.99
CA MET A 1 -28.16 15.89 -13.60
C MET A 1 -28.11 15.77 -12.08
N ALA A 2 -29.22 15.46 -11.42
CA ALA A 2 -29.22 15.21 -9.97
C ALA A 2 -28.55 13.85 -9.69
N VAL A 3 -27.56 13.82 -8.79
CA VAL A 3 -26.90 12.58 -8.37
C VAL A 3 -27.93 11.76 -7.59
N ASN A 4 -28.28 10.57 -8.08
CA ASN A 4 -29.06 9.60 -7.31
C ASN A 4 -28.13 8.95 -6.28
N PHE A 5 -28.27 9.37 -5.03
CA PHE A 5 -27.44 8.92 -3.92
C PHE A 5 -27.60 7.43 -3.59
N ASP A 6 -28.78 6.84 -3.75
CA ASP A 6 -28.98 5.40 -3.56
C ASP A 6 -28.25 4.57 -4.64
N SER A 7 -28.17 5.13 -5.85
CA SER A 7 -27.36 4.55 -6.93
C SER A 7 -25.87 4.55 -6.59
N LEU A 8 -25.37 5.56 -5.87
CA LEU A 8 -23.95 5.65 -5.50
C LEU A 8 -23.50 4.48 -4.61
N ILE A 9 -24.27 4.15 -3.57
CA ILE A 9 -23.91 3.03 -2.67
C ILE A 9 -23.97 1.70 -3.41
N THR A 10 -24.97 1.53 -4.27
CA THR A 10 -25.11 0.34 -5.11
C THR A 10 -23.92 0.20 -6.05
N GLU A 11 -23.52 1.28 -6.70
CA GLU A 11 -22.38 1.34 -7.63
C GLU A 11 -21.06 1.04 -6.94
N LEU A 12 -20.83 1.60 -5.74
CA LEU A 12 -19.63 1.31 -4.95
C LEU A 12 -19.46 -0.16 -4.60
N GLY A 13 -20.56 -0.90 -4.43
CA GLY A 13 -20.58 -2.33 -4.15
C GLY A 13 -20.70 -3.23 -5.37
N THR A 14 -20.87 -2.66 -6.56
CA THR A 14 -21.05 -3.44 -7.80
C THR A 14 -19.72 -4.04 -8.23
N ARG A 15 -19.68 -5.37 -8.34
CA ARG A 15 -18.50 -6.08 -8.84
C ARG A 15 -18.32 -5.77 -10.33
N SER A 16 -17.12 -5.31 -10.65
CA SER A 16 -16.68 -4.95 -11.99
C SER A 16 -15.47 -5.79 -12.40
N SER A 17 -15.35 -6.11 -13.69
CA SER A 17 -14.11 -6.64 -14.26
C SER A 17 -13.07 -5.53 -14.39
N LEU A 18 -11.87 -5.78 -13.91
CA LEU A 18 -10.70 -4.94 -14.15
C LEU A 18 -9.82 -5.63 -15.19
N THR A 19 -9.59 -4.95 -16.31
CA THR A 19 -8.73 -5.47 -17.37
C THR A 19 -7.28 -5.44 -16.90
N VAL A 20 -6.61 -6.59 -16.95
CA VAL A 20 -5.20 -6.72 -16.59
C VAL A 20 -4.44 -7.27 -17.79
N GLU A 21 -3.43 -6.52 -18.22
CA GLU A 21 -2.58 -6.84 -19.36
C GLU A 21 -1.19 -7.24 -18.85
N SER A 22 -0.74 -8.42 -19.25
CA SER A 22 0.62 -8.88 -19.02
C SER A 22 0.99 -9.90 -20.09
N SER A 23 1.98 -9.58 -20.91
CA SER A 23 2.38 -10.41 -22.04
C SER A 23 3.85 -10.16 -22.41
N ASP A 24 4.40 -11.02 -23.26
CA ASP A 24 5.76 -10.84 -23.79
C ASP A 24 5.82 -9.59 -24.67
N GLU A 25 4.75 -9.26 -25.41
CA GLU A 25 4.70 -8.01 -26.19
C GLU A 25 4.76 -6.77 -25.29
N LEU A 26 4.12 -6.81 -24.11
CA LEU A 26 4.24 -5.73 -23.13
C LEU A 26 5.69 -5.60 -22.64
N VAL A 27 6.39 -6.71 -22.40
CA VAL A 27 7.82 -6.70 -22.06
C VAL A 27 8.62 -6.00 -23.15
N ASP A 28 8.43 -6.40 -24.41
CA ASP A 28 9.14 -5.81 -25.56
C ASP A 28 8.90 -4.30 -25.68
N TYR A 29 7.66 -3.85 -25.51
CA TYR A 29 7.35 -2.41 -25.55
C TYR A 29 7.98 -1.63 -24.40
N VAL A 30 8.05 -2.21 -23.21
CA VAL A 30 8.68 -1.58 -22.06
C VAL A 30 10.20 -1.57 -22.21
N ASP A 31 10.81 -2.63 -22.74
CA ASP A 31 12.24 -2.68 -23.03
C ASP A 31 12.64 -1.68 -24.12
N ALA A 32 11.85 -1.54 -25.19
CA ALA A 32 12.07 -0.51 -26.20
C ALA A 32 11.97 0.91 -25.60
N ALA A 33 11.02 1.14 -24.69
CA ALA A 33 10.91 2.40 -23.97
C ALA A 33 12.11 2.63 -23.03
N ALA A 34 12.62 1.58 -22.37
CA ALA A 34 13.80 1.64 -21.51
C ALA A 34 15.08 1.92 -22.30
N GLN A 35 15.27 1.31 -23.47
CA GLN A 35 16.40 1.59 -24.37
C GLN A 35 16.44 3.06 -24.78
N LYS A 36 15.30 3.62 -25.20
CA LYS A 36 15.18 5.04 -25.54
C LYS A 36 15.44 5.98 -24.37
N LEU A 37 15.11 5.58 -23.15
CA LEU A 37 15.45 6.34 -21.94
C LEU A 37 16.95 6.18 -21.60
N GLY A 38 17.54 5.03 -21.89
CA GLY A 38 18.95 4.71 -21.74
C GLY A 38 19.87 5.59 -22.58
N GLU A 39 19.44 6.00 -23.78
CA GLU A 39 20.16 7.01 -24.61
C GLU A 39 20.44 8.32 -23.85
N LYS A 40 19.63 8.63 -22.83
CA LYS A 40 19.74 9.85 -22.03
C LYS A 40 20.25 9.61 -20.61
N SER A 41 20.36 8.35 -20.19
CA SER A 41 20.75 8.01 -18.83
C SER A 41 21.30 6.59 -18.73
N GLU A 42 22.59 6.49 -18.41
CA GLU A 42 23.29 5.21 -18.18
C GLU A 42 22.70 4.39 -17.02
N ALA A 43 21.86 5.01 -16.16
CA ALA A 43 21.18 4.33 -15.07
C ALA A 43 20.27 3.19 -15.55
N PHE A 44 19.75 3.25 -16.79
CA PHE A 44 18.91 2.18 -17.33
C PHE A 44 19.67 0.88 -17.64
N ALA A 45 21.01 0.89 -17.57
CA ALA A 45 21.82 -0.33 -17.62
C ALA A 45 21.61 -1.25 -16.40
N TYR A 46 21.10 -0.70 -15.29
CA TYR A 46 20.92 -1.45 -14.04
C TYR A 46 19.54 -2.12 -13.93
N ARG A 47 18.57 -1.70 -14.76
CA ARG A 47 17.17 -2.16 -14.67
C ARG A 47 17.04 -3.68 -14.57
N LYS A 48 16.07 -4.14 -13.77
CA LYS A 48 15.79 -5.58 -13.66
C LYS A 48 15.22 -6.11 -14.98
N LYS A 49 15.58 -7.36 -15.30
CA LYS A 49 14.94 -8.11 -16.38
C LYS A 49 13.44 -8.21 -16.10
N LEU A 50 12.62 -8.04 -17.13
CA LEU A 50 11.17 -8.07 -17.04
C LEU A 50 10.63 -9.43 -17.45
N LEU A 51 9.61 -9.92 -16.75
CA LEU A 51 8.83 -11.09 -17.16
C LEU A 51 7.34 -10.76 -17.09
N PRO A 52 6.51 -11.34 -17.98
CA PRO A 52 5.07 -11.28 -17.81
C PRO A 52 4.65 -12.08 -16.57
N VAL A 53 3.51 -11.68 -15.99
CA VAL A 53 2.81 -12.43 -14.96
C VAL A 53 1.60 -13.13 -15.55
N ARG A 54 1.11 -14.15 -14.85
CA ARG A 54 -0.22 -14.72 -15.11
C ARG A 54 -1.21 -14.09 -14.12
N PRO A 55 -1.94 -13.03 -14.49
CA PRO A 55 -2.96 -12.49 -13.61
C PRO A 55 -4.14 -13.47 -13.52
N PRO A 56 -4.83 -13.55 -12.36
CA PRO A 56 -6.05 -14.33 -12.28
C PRO A 56 -7.12 -13.69 -13.19
N LEU A 57 -7.57 -14.42 -14.20
CA LEU A 57 -8.59 -13.96 -15.15
C LEU A 57 -9.92 -14.72 -14.96
N PRO A 58 -11.08 -14.02 -14.94
CA PRO A 58 -11.21 -12.57 -14.88
C PRO A 58 -10.84 -12.01 -13.49
N LEU A 59 -10.14 -10.87 -13.45
CA LEU A 59 -9.93 -10.14 -12.20
C LEU A 59 -11.16 -9.27 -11.95
N THR A 60 -11.89 -9.55 -10.86
CA THR A 60 -13.04 -8.73 -10.44
C THR A 60 -12.73 -7.95 -9.18
N THR A 61 -13.20 -6.71 -9.11
CA THR A 61 -13.11 -5.83 -7.93
C THR A 61 -14.34 -4.93 -7.87
N THR A 62 -14.57 -4.29 -6.73
CA THR A 62 -15.54 -3.21 -6.55
C THR A 62 -14.81 -1.87 -6.40
N PRO A 63 -15.45 -0.73 -6.71
CA PRO A 63 -14.92 0.58 -6.33
C PRO A 63 -14.58 0.67 -4.84
N ALA A 64 -15.42 0.11 -3.96
CA ALA A 64 -15.16 0.11 -2.52
C ALA A 64 -13.88 -0.65 -2.12
N GLU A 65 -13.53 -1.74 -2.80
CA GLU A 65 -12.25 -2.44 -2.60
C GLU A 65 -11.05 -1.59 -3.03
N VAL A 66 -11.15 -0.88 -4.16
CA VAL A 66 -10.08 0.05 -4.61
C VAL A 66 -9.88 1.19 -3.61
N LEU A 67 -10.98 1.80 -3.12
CA LEU A 67 -10.92 2.87 -2.12
C LEU A 67 -10.41 2.37 -0.75
N HIS A 68 -10.71 1.12 -0.40
CA HIS A 68 -10.19 0.48 0.79
C HIS A 68 -8.67 0.34 0.70
N GLU A 69 -8.15 -0.23 -0.38
CA GLU A 69 -6.71 -0.40 -0.60
C GLU A 69 -5.98 0.94 -0.66
N LEU A 70 -6.57 1.94 -1.32
CA LEU A 70 -6.05 3.31 -1.31
C LEU A 70 -5.99 3.88 0.11
N GLY A 71 -7.06 3.72 0.90
CA GLY A 71 -7.12 4.20 2.27
C GLY A 71 -6.06 3.55 3.17
N MET A 72 -5.78 2.26 2.96
CA MET A 72 -4.73 1.53 3.66
C MET A 72 -3.32 1.96 3.24
N ALA A 73 -3.09 2.18 1.95
CA ALA A 73 -1.78 2.54 1.42
C ALA A 73 -1.34 3.96 1.79
N THR A 74 -2.31 4.84 2.07
CA THR A 74 -2.09 6.27 2.31
C THR A 74 -2.22 6.64 3.78
N THR A 75 -2.16 5.67 4.70
CA THR A 75 -2.29 5.94 6.15
C THR A 75 -1.13 6.74 6.72
N PHE A 76 0.08 6.65 6.16
CA PHE A 76 1.26 7.37 6.66
C PHE A 76 1.37 8.79 6.09
N LEU A 77 0.29 9.55 6.17
CA LEU A 77 0.39 11.01 6.11
C LEU A 77 1.09 11.47 7.39
N GLY A 78 2.08 12.36 7.25
CA GLY A 78 2.99 12.80 8.32
C GLY A 78 2.30 13.33 9.58
N ALA A 79 3.09 13.67 10.59
CA ALA A 79 2.62 14.22 11.87
C ALA A 79 1.92 15.59 11.66
N SER A 80 0.68 15.55 11.21
CA SER A 80 -0.20 16.69 11.04
C SER A 80 -1.43 16.48 11.92
N PRO A 81 -1.93 17.53 12.61
CA PRO A 81 -3.25 17.52 13.23
C PRO A 81 -4.36 17.16 12.20
N LEU A 82 -4.09 17.49 10.93
CA LEU A 82 -4.82 17.18 9.70
C LEU A 82 -4.99 15.69 9.38
N ALA A 83 -4.13 14.84 9.93
CA ALA A 83 -3.86 13.53 9.34
C ALA A 83 -5.09 12.61 9.32
N GLN A 84 -5.96 12.67 10.33
CA GLN A 84 -7.16 11.83 10.33
C GLN A 84 -8.16 12.22 9.24
N VAL A 85 -8.37 13.52 9.05
CA VAL A 85 -9.21 14.07 7.97
C VAL A 85 -8.59 13.74 6.62
N ALA A 86 -7.28 13.93 6.47
CA ALA A 86 -6.57 13.69 5.22
C ALA A 86 -6.57 12.21 4.81
N ARG A 87 -6.42 11.27 5.76
CA ARG A 87 -6.54 9.82 5.50
C ARG A 87 -7.95 9.44 5.06
N HIS A 88 -8.95 10.12 5.60
CA HIS A 88 -10.34 9.90 5.22
C HIS A 88 -10.67 10.50 3.85
N TRP A 89 -10.02 11.61 3.50
CA TRP A 89 -10.27 12.36 2.27
C TRP A 89 -10.14 11.51 1.01
N ALA A 90 -9.16 10.61 0.93
CA ALA A 90 -8.99 9.73 -0.23
C ALA A 90 -10.21 8.82 -0.45
N GLN A 91 -10.86 8.37 0.62
CA GLN A 91 -12.04 7.50 0.54
C GLN A 91 -13.28 8.28 0.12
N VAL A 92 -13.48 9.51 0.60
CA VAL A 92 -14.65 10.33 0.26
C VAL A 92 -14.52 10.97 -1.11
N ARG A 93 -13.35 11.56 -1.39
CA ARG A 93 -13.09 12.31 -2.62
C ARG A 93 -13.39 11.48 -3.86
N TYR A 94 -13.10 10.18 -3.80
CA TYR A 94 -13.20 9.28 -4.95
C TYR A 94 -14.43 8.36 -4.92
N CYS A 95 -15.34 8.49 -3.95
CA CYS A 95 -16.59 7.71 -3.90
C CYS A 95 -17.39 7.76 -5.21
N THR A 96 -17.40 8.92 -5.88
CA THR A 96 -18.14 9.13 -7.12
C THR A 96 -17.27 9.02 -8.38
N THR A 97 -15.99 8.67 -8.25
CA THR A 97 -15.03 8.71 -9.36
C THR A 97 -14.97 7.41 -10.16
N LEU A 98 -15.24 6.27 -9.53
CA LEU A 98 -15.24 4.96 -10.19
C LEU A 98 -16.67 4.49 -10.44
N THR A 99 -16.90 3.89 -11.60
CA THR A 99 -18.21 3.38 -12.05
C THR A 99 -18.08 1.98 -12.65
N THR A 100 -19.22 1.30 -12.77
CA THR A 100 -19.34 0.05 -13.54
C THR A 100 -20.01 0.33 -14.88
N LEU A 101 -19.34 -0.01 -15.98
CA LEU A 101 -19.89 0.09 -17.33
C LEU A 101 -21.00 -0.95 -17.55
N ARG A 102 -21.85 -0.74 -18.56
CA ARG A 102 -22.95 -1.66 -18.88
C ARG A 102 -22.50 -3.10 -19.16
N HIS A 103 -21.28 -3.29 -19.66
CA HIS A 103 -20.68 -4.60 -19.92
C HIS A 103 -19.90 -5.15 -18.70
N GLY A 104 -20.04 -4.54 -17.53
CA GLY A 104 -19.41 -4.97 -16.28
C GLY A 104 -17.99 -4.47 -16.05
N GLY A 105 -17.40 -3.66 -16.95
CA GLY A 105 -16.05 -3.13 -16.80
C GLY A 105 -15.94 -1.99 -15.78
N LEU A 106 -14.83 -1.94 -15.02
CA LEU A 106 -14.53 -0.82 -14.13
C LEU A 106 -14.04 0.39 -14.96
N ALA A 107 -14.58 1.58 -14.70
CA ALA A 107 -14.25 2.80 -15.44
C ALA A 107 -14.27 4.06 -14.55
N LEU A 108 -13.85 5.19 -15.12
CA LEU A 108 -14.12 6.50 -14.54
C LEU A 108 -15.56 6.93 -14.79
N SER A 109 -16.19 7.53 -13.78
CA SER A 109 -17.53 8.11 -13.91
C SER A 109 -17.53 9.36 -14.79
N HIS A 110 -18.70 9.73 -15.29
CA HIS A 110 -18.88 10.97 -16.06
C HIS A 110 -18.74 12.25 -15.21
N VAL A 111 -18.82 12.14 -13.88
CA VAL A 111 -18.72 13.29 -12.94
C VAL A 111 -17.31 13.91 -12.95
N THR A 112 -16.31 13.23 -13.52
CA THR A 112 -14.92 13.71 -13.59
C THR A 112 -14.65 14.67 -14.76
N GLU A 113 -15.68 15.13 -15.48
CA GLU A 113 -15.55 15.99 -16.67
C GLU A 113 -14.91 17.35 -16.37
N ASP A 114 -15.25 17.94 -15.22
CA ASP A 114 -14.85 19.32 -14.86
C ASP A 114 -13.55 19.41 -14.05
N VAL A 115 -12.80 18.30 -13.94
CA VAL A 115 -11.58 18.26 -13.13
C VAL A 115 -10.43 18.92 -13.90
N VAL A 116 -9.95 20.08 -13.42
CA VAL A 116 -8.79 20.82 -13.96
C VAL A 116 -7.57 19.90 -14.08
N TYR A 117 -6.75 20.10 -15.12
CA TYR A 117 -5.61 19.22 -15.50
C TYR A 117 -4.73 18.75 -14.32
N HIS A 118 -4.34 19.65 -13.42
CA HIS A 118 -3.52 19.27 -12.25
C HIS A 118 -4.23 18.34 -11.26
N HIS A 119 -5.56 18.44 -11.13
CA HIS A 119 -6.34 17.54 -10.30
C HIS A 119 -6.52 16.15 -10.96
N LYS A 120 -6.46 16.06 -12.30
CA LYS A 120 -6.42 14.77 -13.02
C LYS A 120 -5.15 13.99 -12.74
N VAL A 121 -4.00 14.67 -12.70
CA VAL A 121 -2.72 14.02 -12.35
C VAL A 121 -2.80 13.41 -10.95
N THR A 122 -3.15 14.20 -9.93
CA THR A 122 -3.30 13.72 -8.56
C THR A 122 -4.35 12.61 -8.42
N GLN A 123 -5.47 12.72 -9.14
CA GLN A 123 -6.51 11.68 -9.15
C GLN A 123 -5.96 10.36 -9.70
N SER A 124 -5.33 10.38 -10.87
CA SER A 124 -4.78 9.17 -11.48
C SER A 124 -3.67 8.55 -10.64
N GLU A 125 -2.79 9.35 -10.04
CA GLU A 125 -1.73 8.88 -9.15
C GLU A 125 -2.31 8.13 -7.95
N GLN A 126 -3.27 8.73 -7.24
CA GLN A 126 -3.88 8.14 -6.05
C GLN A 126 -4.72 6.89 -6.39
N LEU A 127 -5.59 6.96 -7.41
CA LEU A 127 -6.35 5.79 -7.82
C LEU A 127 -5.44 4.67 -8.38
N GLY A 128 -4.33 5.04 -9.01
CA GLY A 128 -3.30 4.13 -9.47
C GLY A 128 -2.73 3.27 -8.34
N ILE A 129 -2.52 3.83 -7.15
CA ILE A 129 -2.08 3.10 -5.96
C ILE A 129 -3.11 2.02 -5.57
N GLY A 130 -4.39 2.40 -5.41
CA GLY A 130 -5.45 1.48 -5.02
C GLY A 130 -5.64 0.34 -6.03
N LEU A 131 -5.67 0.67 -7.32
CA LEU A 131 -5.76 -0.30 -8.41
C LEU A 131 -4.54 -1.24 -8.44
N ALA A 132 -3.33 -0.69 -8.30
CA ALA A 132 -2.11 -1.47 -8.27
C ALA A 132 -2.09 -2.48 -7.12
N LEU A 133 -2.58 -2.10 -5.94
CA LEU A 133 -2.66 -3.00 -4.80
C LEU A 133 -3.70 -4.11 -4.98
N VAL A 134 -4.86 -3.79 -5.55
CA VAL A 134 -5.87 -4.81 -5.92
C VAL A 134 -5.25 -5.83 -6.89
N VAL A 135 -4.58 -5.36 -7.93
CA VAL A 135 -3.96 -6.20 -8.96
C VAL A 135 -2.79 -7.01 -8.39
N ALA A 136 -1.85 -6.36 -7.71
CA ALA A 136 -0.68 -7.01 -7.14
C ALA A 136 -1.06 -8.09 -6.12
N LYS A 137 -2.01 -7.81 -5.22
CA LYS A 137 -2.50 -8.81 -4.26
C LYS A 137 -3.23 -9.96 -4.95
N ALA A 138 -3.93 -9.72 -6.05
CA ALA A 138 -4.58 -10.77 -6.82
C ALA A 138 -3.56 -11.68 -7.52
N VAL A 139 -2.54 -11.10 -8.18
CA VAL A 139 -1.42 -11.83 -8.78
C VAL A 139 -0.69 -12.67 -7.72
N LEU A 140 -0.28 -12.05 -6.61
CA LEU A 140 0.45 -12.74 -5.54
C LEU A 140 -0.38 -13.84 -4.86
N ARG A 141 -1.71 -13.71 -4.82
CA ARG A 141 -2.57 -14.75 -4.28
C ARG A 141 -2.64 -15.98 -5.18
N ASP A 142 -2.63 -15.76 -6.48
CA ASP A 142 -2.61 -16.83 -7.48
C ASP A 142 -1.26 -17.57 -7.44
N THR A 143 -0.16 -16.82 -7.41
CA THR A 143 1.19 -17.39 -7.36
C THR A 143 1.58 -17.97 -6.00
N HIS A 144 1.03 -17.44 -4.90
CA HIS A 144 1.29 -17.92 -3.53
C HIS A 144 0.00 -18.26 -2.77
N PRO A 145 -0.65 -19.40 -3.08
CA PRO A 145 -1.85 -19.82 -2.37
C PRO A 145 -1.64 -19.95 -0.85
N GLY A 146 -2.60 -19.42 -0.09
CA GLY A 146 -2.56 -19.41 1.38
C GLY A 146 -1.68 -18.33 2.02
N TRP A 147 -1.00 -17.50 1.22
CA TRP A 147 -0.28 -16.33 1.72
C TRP A 147 -1.18 -15.10 1.80
N GLN A 148 -0.84 -14.19 2.71
CA GLN A 148 -1.53 -12.92 2.89
C GLN A 148 -0.53 -11.78 2.80
N PHE A 149 -0.72 -10.90 1.81
CA PHE A 149 0.16 -9.77 1.55
C PHE A 149 -0.45 -8.47 2.06
N ARG A 150 0.36 -7.66 2.74
CA ARG A 150 -0.02 -6.34 3.25
C ARG A 150 0.93 -5.27 2.70
N PRO A 151 0.41 -4.11 2.27
CA PRO A 151 1.26 -3.02 1.83
C PRO A 151 1.91 -2.33 3.03
N VAL A 152 3.18 -1.96 2.84
CA VAL A 152 3.94 -1.12 3.75
C VAL A 152 4.57 -0.03 2.91
N ASP A 153 4.37 1.22 3.30
CA ASP A 153 5.04 2.36 2.67
C ASP A 153 6.56 2.18 2.79
N ALA A 154 7.24 2.13 1.64
CA ALA A 154 8.67 1.82 1.62
C ALA A 154 9.50 2.97 2.21
N GLU A 155 9.07 4.22 2.08
CA GLU A 155 9.73 5.35 2.71
C GLU A 155 9.66 5.23 4.24
N VAL A 156 8.51 4.85 4.79
CA VAL A 156 8.32 4.63 6.23
C VAL A 156 9.17 3.46 6.73
N ALA A 157 9.20 2.33 6.02
CA ALA A 157 10.01 1.18 6.43
C ALA A 157 11.51 1.48 6.39
N LEU A 158 12.00 2.07 5.29
CA LEU A 158 13.43 2.37 5.13
C LEU A 158 13.92 3.46 6.09
N LYS A 159 13.06 4.39 6.50
CA LYS A 159 13.38 5.39 7.52
C LYS A 159 13.83 4.77 8.85
N THR A 160 13.46 3.53 9.20
CA THR A 160 13.90 2.94 10.46
C THR A 160 15.40 2.66 10.51
N GLY A 161 15.99 2.21 9.41
CA GLY A 161 17.40 1.75 9.38
C GLY A 161 18.35 2.60 8.54
N PHE A 162 17.83 3.51 7.71
CA PHE A 162 18.65 4.28 6.77
C PHE A 162 18.59 5.78 7.04
N ILE A 163 19.76 6.39 7.18
CA ILE A 163 19.90 7.85 7.34
C ILE A 163 20.13 8.52 5.98
N LYS A 164 19.69 9.77 5.86
CA LYS A 164 20.01 10.62 4.70
C LYS A 164 21.48 11.04 4.75
N ASP A 165 22.08 11.29 3.59
CA ASP A 165 23.44 11.83 3.55
C ASP A 165 23.47 13.27 4.06
N VAL A 166 24.32 13.52 5.06
CA VAL A 166 24.52 14.84 5.64
C VAL A 166 25.47 15.61 4.73
N GLY A 167 25.06 16.76 4.21
CA GLY A 167 25.89 17.62 3.36
C GLY A 167 25.66 17.53 1.85
N ALA A 168 24.77 16.64 1.38
CA ALA A 168 24.27 16.73 0.01
C ALA A 168 23.30 17.91 -0.09
N VAL A 169 23.75 19.03 -0.67
CA VAL A 169 22.92 20.17 -1.09
C VAL A 169 21.59 19.65 -1.61
N LYS A 170 20.47 20.15 -1.07
CA LYS A 170 19.05 19.86 -1.38
C LYS A 170 18.82 19.29 -2.80
N SER A 171 19.26 18.06 -3.03
CA SER A 171 19.11 17.42 -4.30
C SER A 171 17.72 16.83 -4.27
N ARG A 172 16.86 17.40 -5.10
CA ARG A 172 15.53 16.86 -5.42
C ARG A 172 15.57 15.40 -5.95
N ASP A 173 16.74 14.75 -6.03
CA ASP A 173 16.90 13.45 -6.68
C ASP A 173 17.08 12.26 -5.71
N ASP A 174 17.40 12.48 -4.43
CA ASP A 174 17.61 11.36 -3.48
C ASP A 174 16.30 10.68 -3.03
N THR A 175 15.15 11.34 -3.18
CA THR A 175 13.82 10.77 -2.88
C THR A 175 13.14 10.11 -4.08
N LYS A 176 13.59 10.38 -5.32
CA LYS A 176 12.91 9.93 -6.55
C LYS A 176 13.18 8.47 -6.96
N LYS A 177 13.98 7.73 -6.19
CA LYS A 177 14.44 6.38 -6.55
C LYS A 177 14.11 5.30 -5.52
N ARG A 178 13.22 5.58 -4.57
CA ARG A 178 12.72 4.57 -3.63
C ARG A 178 11.51 3.88 -4.26
N PRO A 179 11.28 2.58 -3.96
CA PRO A 179 10.04 1.94 -4.33
C PRO A 179 8.86 2.62 -3.65
N ASP A 180 7.66 2.51 -4.22
CA ASP A 180 6.46 3.05 -3.59
C ASP A 180 6.09 2.23 -2.34
N TYR A 181 6.05 0.89 -2.46
CA TYR A 181 5.61 0.00 -1.39
C TYR A 181 6.42 -1.29 -1.28
N PHE A 182 6.44 -1.88 -0.09
CA PHE A 182 6.72 -3.30 0.11
C PHE A 182 5.43 -4.07 0.33
N LEU A 183 5.31 -5.24 -0.28
CA LEU A 183 4.24 -6.20 -0.02
C LEU A 183 4.78 -7.31 0.87
N VAL A 184 4.35 -7.31 2.12
CA VAL A 184 4.82 -8.24 3.16
C VAL A 184 3.85 -9.42 3.22
N GLY A 185 4.31 -10.56 2.71
CA GLY A 185 3.58 -11.82 2.74
C GLY A 185 3.75 -12.52 4.08
N HIS A 186 2.67 -13.03 4.66
CA HIS A 186 2.71 -13.91 5.82
C HIS A 186 1.88 -15.16 5.56
N ARG A 187 2.43 -16.31 5.97
CA ARG A 187 1.70 -17.58 6.01
C ARG A 187 2.06 -18.34 7.29
N THR A 188 1.04 -18.92 7.92
CA THR A 188 1.20 -19.88 9.01
C THR A 188 0.76 -21.26 8.55
N ARG A 189 1.60 -22.28 8.74
CA ARG A 189 1.28 -23.69 8.50
C ARG A 189 1.62 -24.51 9.74
N GLY A 190 0.59 -24.97 10.45
CA GLY A 190 0.77 -25.65 11.73
C GLY A 190 1.45 -24.74 12.76
N ARG A 191 2.63 -25.15 13.24
CA ARG A 191 3.42 -24.42 14.26
C ARG A 191 4.51 -23.51 13.68
N ARG A 192 4.55 -23.32 12.35
CA ARG A 192 5.56 -22.49 11.67
C ARG A 192 4.93 -21.29 10.98
N SER A 193 5.65 -20.18 11.02
CA SER A 193 5.36 -18.97 10.28
C SER A 193 6.46 -18.67 9.28
N GLN A 194 6.07 -18.08 8.15
CA GLN A 194 6.96 -17.69 7.07
C GLN A 194 6.59 -16.30 6.58
N PHE A 195 7.59 -15.52 6.20
CA PHE A 195 7.46 -14.20 5.63
C PHE A 195 8.13 -14.10 4.26
N LYS A 196 7.47 -13.36 3.37
CA LYS A 196 7.97 -13.00 2.05
C LYS A 196 7.93 -11.48 1.88
N VAL A 197 8.78 -10.96 1.00
CA VAL A 197 8.73 -9.55 0.61
C VAL A 197 8.75 -9.41 -0.91
N TYR A 198 7.88 -8.55 -1.42
CA TYR A 198 7.90 -8.08 -2.81
C TYR A 198 8.03 -6.57 -2.79
N VAL A 199 8.75 -6.03 -3.77
CA VAL A 199 8.79 -4.59 -4.03
C VAL A 199 7.64 -4.24 -4.98
N LEU A 200 6.85 -3.21 -4.68
CA LEU A 200 5.78 -2.74 -5.55
C LEU A 200 6.07 -1.31 -6.01
N GLU A 201 6.08 -1.14 -7.32
CA GLU A 201 6.00 0.16 -7.98
C GLU A 201 4.62 0.31 -8.61
N CYS A 202 3.96 1.43 -8.32
CA CYS A 202 2.61 1.69 -8.80
C CYS A 202 2.53 3.05 -9.50
N LYS A 203 1.83 3.09 -10.63
CA LYS A 203 1.58 4.33 -11.37
C LYS A 203 0.15 4.34 -11.86
N GLY A 204 -0.47 5.51 -11.87
CA GLY A 204 -1.74 5.73 -12.56
C GLY A 204 -1.61 6.90 -13.52
N THR A 205 -2.34 6.83 -14.63
CA THR A 205 -2.32 7.88 -15.64
C THR A 205 -3.63 7.95 -16.43
N HIS A 206 -3.96 9.14 -16.91
CA HIS A 206 -4.98 9.35 -17.95
C HIS A 206 -4.37 9.43 -19.36
N ASP A 207 -3.05 9.35 -19.46
CA ASP A 207 -2.29 9.52 -20.71
C ASP A 207 -2.35 8.24 -21.58
N THR A 208 -1.69 8.33 -22.72
CA THR A 208 -1.50 7.30 -23.74
C THR A 208 -0.78 6.06 -23.21
N ILE A 209 -0.98 4.94 -23.90
CA ILE A 209 -0.28 3.68 -23.63
C ILE A 209 1.26 3.82 -23.73
N ALA A 210 1.76 4.64 -24.67
CA ALA A 210 3.19 4.92 -24.79
C ALA A 210 3.76 5.63 -23.55
N PHE A 211 2.96 6.45 -22.87
CA PHE A 211 3.34 7.03 -21.58
C PHE A 211 3.39 5.96 -20.49
N THR A 212 2.41 5.05 -20.46
CA THR A 212 2.41 3.89 -19.55
C THR A 212 3.65 3.02 -19.72
N HIS A 213 4.06 2.70 -20.95
CA HIS A 213 5.30 1.95 -21.20
C HIS A 213 6.54 2.65 -20.64
N ARG A 214 6.64 3.98 -20.80
CA ARG A 214 7.72 4.77 -20.21
C ARG A 214 7.69 4.78 -18.68
N GLN A 215 6.51 4.74 -18.06
CA GLN A 215 6.37 4.64 -16.61
C GLN A 215 6.87 3.29 -16.10
N LEU A 216 6.47 2.18 -16.75
CA LEU A 216 6.96 0.84 -16.42
C LEU A 216 8.48 0.71 -16.63
N ALA A 217 9.01 1.32 -17.70
CA ALA A 217 10.45 1.36 -17.93
C ALA A 217 11.19 2.06 -16.78
N LYS A 218 10.69 3.18 -16.27
CA LYS A 218 11.27 3.84 -15.09
C LYS A 218 11.13 3.00 -13.82
N ALA A 219 9.98 2.36 -13.62
CA ALA A 219 9.74 1.48 -12.49
C ALA A 219 10.76 0.32 -12.45
N SER A 220 11.17 -0.21 -13.60
CA SER A 220 12.14 -1.32 -13.70
C SER A 220 13.52 -1.00 -13.12
N LEU A 221 13.86 0.28 -13.04
CA LEU A 221 15.05 0.78 -12.36
C LEU A 221 14.80 1.03 -10.87
N GLN A 222 13.62 1.50 -10.49
CA GLN A 222 13.29 1.84 -9.10
C GLN A 222 13.15 0.60 -8.21
N VAL A 223 12.64 -0.50 -8.76
CA VAL A 223 12.44 -1.75 -8.00
C VAL A 223 13.75 -2.45 -7.61
N GLU A 224 14.88 -2.08 -8.22
CA GLU A 224 16.21 -2.59 -7.88
C GLU A 224 16.81 -1.93 -6.62
N ALA A 225 16.12 -0.92 -6.06
CA ALA A 225 16.65 -0.13 -4.97
C ALA A 225 16.75 -0.87 -3.62
N LEU A 226 16.38 -2.14 -3.49
CA LEU A 226 16.48 -2.91 -2.24
C LEU A 226 17.25 -4.22 -2.46
N THR A 227 18.21 -4.50 -1.59
CA THR A 227 18.79 -5.83 -1.39
C THR A 227 18.58 -6.29 0.05
N VAL A 228 18.31 -7.58 0.21
CA VAL A 228 18.21 -8.24 1.51
C VAL A 228 19.13 -9.45 1.49
N GLY A 229 20.14 -9.48 2.35
CA GLY A 229 21.15 -10.54 2.33
C GLY A 229 22.01 -10.55 1.07
N GLY A 230 22.16 -9.40 0.41
CA GLY A 230 22.80 -9.31 -0.91
C GLY A 230 21.94 -9.80 -2.08
N ILE A 231 20.68 -10.19 -1.84
CA ILE A 231 19.76 -10.69 -2.86
C ILE A 231 18.67 -9.65 -3.13
N VAL A 232 18.33 -9.44 -4.40
CA VAL A 232 17.27 -8.52 -4.82
C VAL A 232 15.91 -9.23 -4.70
N PRO A 233 14.94 -8.68 -3.93
CA PRO A 233 13.61 -9.25 -3.86
C PRO A 233 12.89 -9.20 -5.22
N PRO A 234 11.92 -10.09 -5.48
CA PRO A 234 11.06 -9.97 -6.64
C PRO A 234 10.19 -8.72 -6.53
N SER A 235 9.64 -8.30 -7.65
CA SER A 235 8.96 -7.02 -7.73
C SER A 235 7.71 -7.11 -8.58
N LEU A 236 6.73 -6.28 -8.31
CA LEU A 236 5.60 -6.07 -9.20
C LEU A 236 5.59 -4.61 -9.63
N MET A 237 5.49 -4.39 -10.92
CA MET A 237 5.31 -3.06 -11.48
C MET A 237 3.92 -3.00 -12.07
N VAL A 238 3.09 -2.10 -11.55
CA VAL A 238 1.72 -1.95 -12.01
C VAL A 238 1.48 -0.52 -12.47
N ALA A 239 1.13 -0.36 -13.73
CA ALA A 239 0.73 0.93 -14.28
C ALA A 239 -0.72 0.86 -14.76
N SER A 240 -1.60 1.68 -14.18
CA SER A 240 -3.02 1.71 -14.52
C SER A 240 -3.34 2.90 -15.42
N ARG A 241 -4.01 2.64 -16.55
CA ARG A 241 -4.55 3.66 -17.44
C ARG A 241 -6.04 3.84 -17.16
N LEU A 242 -6.43 5.05 -16.76
CA LEU A 242 -7.77 5.35 -16.30
C LEU A 242 -8.53 6.13 -17.37
N THR A 243 -9.54 5.50 -17.97
CA THR A 243 -10.39 6.12 -18.99
C THR A 243 -11.88 5.92 -18.68
N LYS A 244 -12.74 6.65 -19.39
CA LYS A 244 -14.20 6.47 -19.31
C LYS A 244 -14.66 5.18 -20.00
N GLN A 245 -13.88 4.70 -20.97
CA GLN A 245 -14.18 3.48 -21.71
C GLN A 245 -13.76 2.21 -20.94
N GLY A 246 -13.00 2.38 -19.86
CA GLY A 246 -12.51 1.30 -19.02
C GLY A 246 -11.18 1.64 -18.36
N ILE A 247 -10.84 0.88 -17.33
CA ILE A 247 -9.54 0.90 -16.67
C ILE A 247 -8.77 -0.35 -17.09
N THR A 248 -7.52 -0.15 -17.50
CA THR A 248 -6.59 -1.23 -17.84
C THR A 248 -5.35 -1.11 -16.97
N SER A 249 -4.99 -2.18 -16.26
CA SER A 249 -3.75 -2.26 -15.47
C SER A 249 -2.74 -3.13 -16.19
N TYR A 250 -1.57 -2.58 -16.48
CA TYR A 250 -0.44 -3.26 -17.10
C TYR A 250 0.51 -3.73 -15.99
N VAL A 251 0.87 -5.01 -16.00
CA VAL A 251 1.64 -5.63 -14.91
C VAL A 251 2.82 -6.40 -15.45
N LEU A 252 3.98 -6.22 -14.83
CA LEU A 252 5.18 -7.02 -15.07
C LEU A 252 5.82 -7.43 -13.74
N ASP A 253 6.50 -8.57 -13.73
CA ASP A 253 7.22 -9.12 -12.58
C ASP A 253 8.70 -9.24 -12.89
N PRO A 254 9.51 -8.30 -12.40
CA PRO A 254 10.94 -8.51 -12.36
C PRO A 254 11.31 -9.59 -11.31
N PRO A 255 11.94 -10.71 -11.72
CA PRO A 255 12.17 -11.86 -10.85
C PRO A 255 13.13 -11.54 -9.70
N GLY A 256 13.13 -12.38 -8.67
CA GLY A 256 14.00 -12.27 -7.49
C GLY A 256 13.67 -13.34 -6.45
N GLU A 257 14.35 -13.31 -5.30
CA GLU A 257 14.06 -14.21 -4.17
C GLU A 257 13.22 -13.51 -3.11
N ASP A 258 12.06 -14.09 -2.79
CA ASP A 258 11.08 -13.46 -1.90
C ASP A 258 11.21 -13.87 -0.44
N GLU A 259 11.99 -14.90 -0.09
CA GLU A 259 12.05 -15.39 1.29
C GLU A 259 12.72 -14.38 2.22
N LEU A 260 11.93 -13.87 3.17
CA LEU A 260 12.42 -12.90 4.13
C LEU A 260 12.77 -13.55 5.47
N TRP A 261 11.92 -14.44 5.98
CA TRP A 261 12.13 -15.11 7.26
C TRP A 261 11.26 -16.36 7.41
N SER A 262 11.74 -17.37 8.14
CA SER A 262 10.92 -18.49 8.58
C SER A 262 11.33 -19.00 9.96
N GLY A 263 10.36 -19.48 10.75
CA GLY A 263 10.60 -19.92 12.11
C GLY A 263 9.37 -20.53 12.78
N SER A 264 9.48 -20.87 14.06
CA SER A 264 8.34 -21.33 14.85
C SER A 264 7.39 -20.15 15.16
N ASN A 265 6.13 -20.45 15.50
CA ASN A 265 5.19 -19.40 15.93
C ASN A 265 5.68 -18.67 17.18
N ARG A 266 6.45 -19.36 18.04
CA ARG A 266 7.06 -18.77 19.23
C ARG A 266 8.18 -17.81 18.85
N ASP A 267 9.09 -18.22 17.96
CA ASP A 267 10.19 -17.37 17.48
C ASP A 267 9.64 -16.11 16.81
N MET A 268 8.54 -16.24 16.08
CA MET A 268 7.85 -15.09 15.49
C MET A 268 7.25 -14.17 16.56
N ASP A 269 6.57 -14.72 17.55
CA ASP A 269 5.96 -13.93 18.63
C ASP A 269 7.06 -13.18 19.43
N GLU A 270 8.20 -13.83 19.69
CA GLU A 270 9.38 -13.23 20.32
C GLU A 270 9.97 -12.11 19.44
N LEU A 271 10.21 -12.37 18.15
CA LEU A 271 10.74 -11.39 17.18
C LEU A 271 9.87 -10.14 17.10
N LEU A 272 8.54 -10.30 17.05
CA LEU A 272 7.61 -9.20 16.86
C LEU A 272 7.29 -8.43 18.15
N SER A 273 7.53 -9.02 19.31
CA SER A 273 7.29 -8.38 20.61
C SER A 273 8.28 -7.26 20.93
N ALA A 274 9.51 -7.37 20.42
CA ALA A 274 10.54 -6.35 20.60
C ALA A 274 10.26 -5.09 19.75
N ILE A 275 10.84 -3.96 20.17
CA ILE A 275 10.95 -2.76 19.34
C ILE A 275 12.25 -2.89 18.53
N PRO A 276 12.23 -2.71 17.20
CA PRO A 276 13.45 -2.78 16.40
C PRO A 276 14.40 -1.65 16.78
N ASP A 277 15.70 -1.95 16.82
CA ASP A 277 16.74 -0.94 16.89
C ASP A 277 16.75 -0.09 15.60
N GLU A 278 17.33 1.11 15.68
CA GLU A 278 17.39 2.03 14.55
C GLU A 278 18.84 2.18 14.04
N PRO A 279 19.36 1.21 13.26
CA PRO A 279 20.70 1.34 12.70
C PRO A 279 20.81 2.60 11.83
N SER A 280 22.04 3.06 11.61
CA SER A 280 22.33 4.26 10.83
C SER A 280 23.01 3.90 9.52
N TRP A 281 22.41 2.97 8.77
CA TRP A 281 22.94 2.55 7.46
C TRP A 281 22.80 3.65 6.43
N ARG A 282 23.66 3.59 5.40
CA ARG A 282 23.60 4.47 4.24
C ARG A 282 23.31 3.64 3.00
N ALA A 283 22.48 4.17 2.10
CA ALA A 283 22.27 3.52 0.81
C ALA A 283 23.59 3.50 0.02
N ARG A 284 23.93 2.34 -0.54
CA ARG A 284 25.11 2.18 -1.40
C ARG A 284 24.77 2.57 -2.83
N ARG A 285 25.76 2.88 -3.67
CA ARG A 285 25.53 2.95 -5.12
C ARG A 285 25.47 1.52 -5.69
N ALA A 286 24.56 1.28 -6.62
CA ALA A 286 24.46 0.02 -7.32
C ALA A 286 25.78 -0.30 -8.04
N VAL A 287 26.11 -1.58 -8.08
CA VAL A 287 27.23 -2.12 -8.84
C VAL A 287 26.61 -2.87 -10.03
N PRO A 288 27.12 -2.71 -11.26
CA PRO A 288 26.58 -3.43 -12.41
C PRO A 288 26.58 -4.93 -12.13
N PRO A 289 25.55 -5.69 -12.59
CA PRO A 289 25.59 -7.13 -12.51
C PRO A 289 26.87 -7.64 -13.21
N GLN A 290 27.75 -8.29 -12.45
CA GLN A 290 28.96 -8.88 -13.02
C GLN A 290 28.54 -10.01 -13.96
N SER A 291 29.10 -10.03 -15.17
CA SER A 291 28.92 -11.17 -16.09
C SER A 291 29.32 -12.46 -15.37
N PRO A 292 28.54 -13.56 -15.50
CA PRO A 292 28.88 -14.82 -14.87
C PRO A 292 30.23 -15.31 -15.42
N GLY A 293 31.26 -15.34 -14.58
CA GLY A 293 32.62 -15.76 -14.96
C GLY A 293 33.76 -15.03 -14.24
N THR A 294 33.50 -13.89 -13.59
CA THR A 294 34.54 -13.20 -12.81
C THR A 294 34.49 -13.68 -11.36
N ALA A 295 35.55 -14.35 -10.90
CA ALA A 295 35.66 -14.79 -9.51
C ALA A 295 35.51 -13.61 -8.54
N PRO A 296 34.85 -13.80 -7.38
CA PRO A 296 34.80 -12.76 -6.37
C PRO A 296 36.23 -12.41 -5.93
N PRO A 297 36.58 -11.12 -5.75
CA PRO A 297 37.85 -10.79 -5.15
C PRO A 297 37.86 -11.35 -3.74
N THR A 298 38.80 -12.26 -3.47
CA THR A 298 39.10 -12.80 -2.15
C THR A 298 39.25 -11.64 -1.16
N SER A 299 38.35 -11.60 -0.18
CA SER A 299 38.35 -10.65 0.92
C SER A 299 39.56 -10.94 1.82
N ALA A 300 40.59 -10.11 1.71
CA ALA A 300 41.57 -9.94 2.77
C ALA A 300 40.99 -8.98 3.82
N SER A 301 41.01 -9.48 5.05
CA SER A 301 40.62 -8.86 6.32
C SER A 301 41.07 -7.40 6.52
N GLY A 302 40.19 -6.62 7.15
CA GLY A 302 40.55 -5.60 8.13
C GLY A 302 41.19 -4.32 7.60
N GLY A 303 40.40 -3.25 7.49
CA GLY A 303 40.94 -1.91 7.33
C GLY A 303 39.91 -0.92 6.80
N SER A 304 39.59 0.09 7.60
CA SER A 304 38.96 1.32 7.17
C SER A 304 39.73 1.94 6.00
N GLY A 305 39.25 1.74 4.79
CA GLY A 305 39.81 2.31 3.58
C GLY A 305 38.69 2.80 2.67
N GLN A 306 38.66 4.10 2.43
CA GLN A 306 37.95 4.70 1.31
C GLN A 306 38.50 4.10 0.00
N GLY A 307 37.95 2.96 -0.41
CA GLY A 307 38.13 2.41 -1.74
C GLY A 307 37.26 3.20 -2.69
N GLY A 308 37.82 4.28 -3.26
CA GLY A 308 37.26 4.99 -4.41
C GLY A 308 37.27 4.09 -5.65
N GLY A 309 36.46 3.04 -5.65
CA GLY A 309 36.09 2.35 -6.87
C GLY A 309 35.37 3.36 -7.76
N ASN A 310 35.82 3.47 -9.00
CA ASN A 310 35.31 4.43 -9.98
C ASN A 310 33.86 4.05 -10.35
N VAL A 311 32.89 4.43 -9.51
CA VAL A 311 31.47 4.11 -9.72
C VAL A 311 30.94 5.00 -10.84
N ALA A 312 30.39 4.36 -11.88
CA ALA A 312 29.83 5.04 -13.05
C ALA A 312 28.85 6.17 -12.65
N PRO A 313 28.91 7.35 -13.32
CA PRO A 313 27.94 8.41 -13.12
C PRO A 313 26.51 7.90 -13.35
N GLY A 314 25.60 8.09 -12.38
CA GLY A 314 24.18 7.78 -12.55
C GLY A 314 23.69 6.45 -11.95
N ALA A 315 24.56 5.62 -11.39
CA ALA A 315 24.16 4.38 -10.70
C ALA A 315 23.06 4.64 -9.65
N PRO A 316 21.97 3.84 -9.61
CA PRO A 316 20.92 3.99 -8.60
C PRO A 316 21.45 3.74 -7.18
N ARG A 317 20.72 4.24 -6.19
CA ARG A 317 21.00 3.95 -4.78
C ARG A 317 20.30 2.66 -4.39
N VAL A 318 21.00 1.77 -3.70
CA VAL A 318 20.50 0.49 -3.18
C VAL A 318 20.52 0.54 -1.65
N PHE A 319 19.37 0.28 -1.05
CA PHE A 319 19.18 0.06 0.37
C PHE A 319 19.53 -1.40 0.66
N ASP A 320 20.64 -1.62 1.36
CA ASP A 320 21.16 -2.95 1.59
C ASP A 320 20.92 -3.39 3.04
N VAL A 321 20.04 -4.37 3.22
CA VAL A 321 19.77 -5.00 4.50
C VAL A 321 20.67 -6.23 4.62
N PRO A 322 21.58 -6.30 5.61
CA PRO A 322 22.45 -7.46 5.80
C PRO A 322 21.68 -8.77 6.05
N GLU A 323 22.30 -9.91 5.74
CA GLU A 323 21.71 -11.25 5.90
C GLU A 323 21.27 -11.51 7.35
N GLU A 324 22.15 -11.19 8.29
CA GLU A 324 21.91 -11.31 9.73
C GLU A 324 20.81 -10.36 10.24
N ARG A 325 20.37 -9.40 9.41
CA ARG A 325 19.31 -8.44 9.72
C ARG A 325 18.00 -8.73 8.98
N ARG A 326 17.84 -9.89 8.34
CA ARG A 326 16.54 -10.36 7.81
C ARG A 326 15.42 -10.35 8.84
N GLY A 327 15.70 -10.83 10.06
CA GLY A 327 14.76 -10.80 11.18
C GLY A 327 14.35 -9.38 11.58
N TRP A 328 15.32 -8.48 11.69
CA TRP A 328 15.07 -7.04 11.94
C TRP A 328 14.17 -6.43 10.86
N PHE A 329 14.42 -6.72 9.58
CA PHE A 329 13.61 -6.14 8.51
C PHE A 329 12.18 -6.71 8.50
N THR A 330 12.03 -8.01 8.79
CA THR A 330 10.72 -8.65 9.03
C THR A 330 9.95 -7.93 10.13
N GLN A 331 10.62 -7.62 11.25
CA GLN A 331 10.04 -6.92 12.38
C GLN A 331 9.61 -5.50 11.99
N VAL A 332 10.47 -4.71 11.32
CA VAL A 332 10.15 -3.36 10.84
C VAL A 332 8.92 -3.36 9.93
N LEU A 333 8.93 -4.21 8.92
CA LEU A 333 7.85 -4.34 7.94
C LEU A 333 6.53 -4.74 8.59
N THR A 334 6.56 -5.75 9.46
CA THR A 334 5.36 -6.27 10.11
C THR A 334 4.77 -5.25 11.09
N ARG A 335 5.62 -4.55 11.86
CA ARG A 335 5.17 -3.51 12.78
C ARG A 335 4.62 -2.29 12.03
N ALA A 336 5.23 -1.91 10.91
CA ALA A 336 4.69 -0.85 10.05
C ALA A 336 3.32 -1.24 9.47
N ALA A 337 3.11 -2.49 9.05
CA ALA A 337 1.79 -2.96 8.62
C ALA A 337 0.73 -2.91 9.75
N ALA A 338 1.12 -3.26 10.99
CA ALA A 338 0.27 -3.12 12.17
C ALA A 338 -0.07 -1.66 12.48
N ALA A 339 0.91 -0.75 12.38
CA ALA A 339 0.70 0.68 12.53
C ALA A 339 -0.28 1.21 11.46
N ALA A 340 -0.11 0.83 10.19
CA ALA A 340 -1.01 1.21 9.10
C ALA A 340 -2.46 0.78 9.39
N THR A 341 -2.64 -0.46 9.87
CA THR A 341 -3.94 -1.01 10.25
C THR A 341 -4.62 -0.15 11.34
N LEU A 342 -3.88 0.24 12.37
CA LEU A 342 -4.39 1.08 13.47
C LEU A 342 -4.68 2.52 13.00
N LEU A 343 -3.79 3.10 12.19
CA LEU A 343 -3.97 4.43 11.61
C LEU A 343 -5.18 4.49 10.68
N PHE A 344 -5.44 3.42 9.93
CA PHE A 344 -6.65 3.26 9.12
C PHE A 344 -7.90 3.26 9.99
N ALA A 345 -7.89 2.57 11.13
CA ALA A 345 -8.99 2.61 12.09
C ALA A 345 -9.17 3.99 12.74
N GLY A 346 -8.14 4.84 12.71
CA GLY A 346 -8.13 6.15 13.33
C GLY A 346 -7.51 6.16 14.73
N ASP A 347 -6.80 5.09 15.11
CA ASP A 347 -6.08 4.99 16.37
C ASP A 347 -4.60 5.37 16.18
N SER A 348 -4.32 6.67 16.31
CA SER A 348 -2.96 7.20 16.26
C SER A 348 -2.17 6.88 17.54
N ALA A 349 -2.86 6.77 18.68
CA ALA A 349 -2.22 6.55 19.97
C ALA A 349 -1.55 5.17 20.02
N THR A 350 -2.29 4.12 19.69
CA THR A 350 -1.76 2.75 19.67
C THR A 350 -0.77 2.56 18.53
N ALA A 351 -1.02 3.15 17.35
CA ALA A 351 -0.11 3.04 16.20
C ALA A 351 1.31 3.57 16.50
N ARG A 352 1.44 4.57 17.39
CA ARG A 352 2.74 5.12 17.81
C ARG A 352 3.63 4.13 18.53
N HIS A 353 3.08 3.06 19.13
CA HIS A 353 3.87 2.00 19.74
C HIS A 353 4.55 1.09 18.72
N TYR A 354 4.03 1.06 17.49
CA TYR A 354 4.54 0.22 16.41
C TYR A 354 5.57 0.92 15.51
N THR A 355 5.67 2.24 15.60
CA THR A 355 6.61 3.04 14.82
C THR A 355 7.78 3.52 15.69
N THR A 356 8.98 3.51 15.13
CA THR A 356 10.18 4.00 15.84
C THR A 356 10.21 5.54 15.85
N PRO A 357 10.97 6.19 16.76
CA PRO A 357 11.13 7.64 16.77
C PRO A 357 11.46 8.24 15.39
N ARG A 358 12.38 7.63 14.63
CA ARG A 358 12.77 8.10 13.30
C ARG A 358 11.66 8.00 12.26
N GLN A 359 10.79 7.01 12.38
CA GLN A 359 9.60 6.89 11.51
C GLN A 359 8.55 7.96 11.81
N ARG A 360 8.42 8.36 13.08
CA ARG A 360 7.47 9.40 13.50
C ARG A 360 7.92 10.80 13.07
N GLY A 361 9.23 10.99 12.87
CA GLY A 361 9.85 12.29 12.63
C GLY A 361 9.98 13.10 13.92
N ASP A 362 10.80 14.13 13.88
CA ASP A 362 10.90 15.08 14.99
C ASP A 362 9.55 15.81 15.11
N ALA A 363 8.95 15.77 16.30
CA ALA A 363 7.69 16.46 16.62
C ALA A 363 7.84 18.00 16.67
N SER A 364 8.82 18.54 15.96
CA SER A 364 9.26 19.94 16.00
C SER A 364 8.94 20.62 14.68
N ASP A 365 7.65 20.88 14.45
CA ASP A 365 7.25 22.07 13.72
C ASP A 365 6.04 22.65 14.44
N ALA A 366 6.33 23.61 15.31
CA ALA A 366 5.44 24.41 16.14
C ALA A 366 4.50 25.32 15.32
N LEU A 367 4.15 24.93 14.08
CA LEU A 367 3.33 25.78 13.21
C LEU A 367 1.84 25.77 13.61
N LEU A 368 1.45 24.83 14.46
CA LEU A 368 0.19 24.81 15.17
C LEU A 368 0.50 24.27 16.56
N ASP A 369 0.34 25.08 17.62
CA ASP A 369 0.10 24.61 18.99
C ASP A 369 -1.24 23.83 19.03
N ALA A 370 -1.33 22.79 18.20
CA ALA A 370 -2.47 21.93 18.12
C ALA A 370 -2.42 21.04 19.34
N ASP A 371 -3.46 21.17 20.16
CA ASP A 371 -3.68 20.40 21.37
C ASP A 371 -3.25 18.93 21.18
N ALA A 372 -2.39 18.45 22.08
CA ALA A 372 -1.80 17.11 22.03
C ALA A 372 -2.87 16.01 21.94
N THR A 373 -4.10 16.32 22.38
CA THR A 373 -5.31 15.49 22.29
C THR A 373 -5.63 15.04 20.85
N TRP A 374 -5.42 15.88 19.82
CA TRP A 374 -5.68 15.51 18.41
C TRP A 374 -4.74 14.43 17.91
N THR A 375 -3.54 14.36 18.47
CA THR A 375 -2.57 13.31 18.15
C THR A 375 -2.82 11.99 18.89
N GLN A 376 -3.78 11.99 19.83
CA GLN A 376 -4.19 10.86 20.67
C GLN A 376 -5.58 10.32 20.30
N SER A 377 -6.02 10.50 19.05
CA SER A 377 -7.26 9.89 18.55
C SER A 377 -7.24 8.37 18.77
N THR A 378 -8.32 7.85 19.36
CA THR A 378 -8.56 6.42 19.59
C THR A 378 -9.72 5.92 18.73
N ALA A 379 -9.71 4.63 18.43
CA ALA A 379 -10.83 3.98 17.76
C ALA A 379 -12.05 3.89 18.69
N MET A 380 -13.25 3.99 18.10
CA MET A 380 -14.51 3.79 18.79
C MET A 380 -15.14 2.44 18.44
N SER A 381 -15.77 1.80 19.42
CA SER A 381 -16.54 0.58 19.19
C SER A 381 -17.84 0.91 18.44
N LEU A 382 -17.97 0.35 17.25
CA LEU A 382 -19.07 0.61 16.32
C LEU A 382 -19.82 -0.70 16.04
N PRO A 383 -21.09 -0.83 16.46
CA PRO A 383 -21.92 -1.96 16.09
C PRO A 383 -22.38 -1.83 14.64
N LEU A 384 -22.27 -2.92 13.88
CA LEU A 384 -22.86 -3.03 12.55
C LEU A 384 -24.22 -3.77 12.61
N PRO A 385 -25.13 -3.52 11.66
CA PRO A 385 -26.50 -4.08 11.67
C PRO A 385 -26.60 -5.61 11.73
N ASN A 386 -25.54 -6.34 11.38
CA ASN A 386 -25.49 -7.81 11.35
C ASN A 386 -24.78 -8.42 12.57
N GLY A 387 -24.69 -7.66 13.68
CA GLY A 387 -24.06 -8.10 14.93
C GLY A 387 -22.52 -8.07 14.91
N LEU A 388 -21.93 -7.66 13.79
CA LEU A 388 -20.49 -7.46 13.67
C LEU A 388 -20.05 -6.24 14.49
N ARG A 389 -18.84 -6.28 15.05
CA ARG A 389 -18.28 -5.20 15.86
C ARG A 389 -16.95 -4.75 15.29
N LEU A 390 -16.86 -3.44 15.06
CA LEU A 390 -15.66 -2.78 14.58
C LEU A 390 -15.11 -1.87 15.69
N GLU A 391 -13.80 -1.71 15.72
CA GLU A 391 -13.15 -0.61 16.41
C GLU A 391 -12.60 0.32 15.32
N GLY A 392 -13.08 1.57 15.27
CA GLY A 392 -12.67 2.49 14.23
C GLY A 392 -13.27 3.89 14.30
N THR A 393 -13.33 4.57 13.16
CA THR A 393 -13.81 5.94 13.02
C THR A 393 -15.00 5.99 12.08
N ARG A 394 -15.96 6.87 12.41
CA ARG A 394 -17.13 7.16 11.59
C ARG A 394 -17.09 8.62 11.17
N PHE A 395 -17.21 8.85 9.87
CA PHE A 395 -17.35 10.17 9.30
C PHE A 395 -18.75 10.33 8.72
N ARG A 396 -19.28 11.54 8.84
CA ARG A 396 -20.62 11.91 8.38
C ARG A 396 -20.49 13.18 7.55
N THR A 397 -20.97 13.14 6.32
CA THR A 397 -20.98 14.30 5.43
C THR A 397 -22.42 14.56 4.99
N PRO A 398 -22.96 15.75 5.26
CA PRO A 398 -24.30 16.09 4.82
C PRO A 398 -24.36 16.15 3.29
N LEU A 399 -25.45 15.64 2.74
CA LEU A 399 -25.81 15.67 1.32
C LEU A 399 -27.07 16.53 1.14
N ARG A 400 -27.57 16.63 -0.09
CA ARG A 400 -28.83 17.32 -0.38
C ARG A 400 -30.02 16.56 0.24
N ASP A 401 -31.14 17.26 0.41
CA ASP A 401 -32.42 16.69 0.84
C ASP A 401 -32.40 15.97 2.20
N GLY A 402 -31.54 16.44 3.12
CA GLY A 402 -31.42 15.87 4.48
C GLY A 402 -30.77 14.49 4.53
N MET A 403 -30.17 14.04 3.42
CA MET A 403 -29.38 12.81 3.37
C MET A 403 -27.99 13.03 3.98
N VAL A 404 -27.39 11.96 4.49
CA VAL A 404 -26.03 11.97 5.05
C VAL A 404 -25.28 10.75 4.54
N LEU A 405 -24.12 10.99 3.93
CA LEU A 405 -23.14 9.96 3.65
C LEU A 405 -22.41 9.62 4.94
N GLU A 406 -22.48 8.36 5.35
CA GLU A 406 -21.70 7.83 6.46
C GLU A 406 -20.64 6.87 5.94
N VAL A 407 -19.40 7.11 6.32
CA VAL A 407 -18.28 6.22 5.99
C VAL A 407 -17.62 5.78 7.30
N TYR A 408 -17.52 4.48 7.47
CA TYR A 408 -16.90 3.82 8.60
C TYR A 408 -15.61 3.18 8.11
N ARG A 409 -14.53 3.37 8.86
CA ARG A 409 -13.27 2.66 8.65
C ARG A 409 -12.79 2.13 9.98
N GLY A 410 -12.34 0.89 10.02
CA GLY A 410 -12.02 0.24 11.27
C GLY A 410 -11.39 -1.11 11.08
N VAL A 411 -11.22 -1.81 12.20
CA VAL A 411 -10.72 -3.18 12.26
C VAL A 411 -11.72 -4.00 13.06
N GLU A 412 -11.86 -5.28 12.73
CA GLU A 412 -12.67 -6.18 13.54
C GLU A 412 -12.21 -6.16 15.01
N LYS A 413 -13.16 -6.12 15.93
CA LYS A 413 -12.90 -5.85 17.36
C LYS A 413 -11.86 -6.77 18.00
N ARG A 414 -11.87 -8.08 17.72
CA ARG A 414 -10.89 -9.01 18.30
C ARG A 414 -9.50 -8.80 17.70
N LEU A 415 -9.41 -8.56 16.39
CA LEU A 415 -8.15 -8.24 15.73
C LEU A 415 -7.56 -6.93 16.24
N TYR A 416 -8.40 -5.91 16.44
CA TYR A 416 -7.99 -4.67 17.09
C TYR A 416 -7.45 -4.94 18.49
N GLY A 417 -8.14 -5.76 19.31
CA GLY A 417 -7.67 -6.14 20.64
C GLY A 417 -6.26 -6.73 20.64
N TYR A 418 -5.96 -7.65 19.70
CA TYR A 418 -4.60 -8.17 19.55
C TYR A 418 -3.57 -7.08 19.23
N LEU A 419 -3.91 -6.11 18.39
CA LEU A 419 -3.02 -4.99 18.08
C LEU A 419 -2.89 -4.00 19.25
N ALA A 420 -3.96 -3.73 19.99
CA ALA A 420 -3.92 -2.89 21.18
C ALA A 420 -3.03 -3.48 22.28
N GLU A 421 -3.01 -4.81 22.39
CA GLU A 421 -2.21 -5.55 23.38
C GLU A 421 -0.77 -5.87 22.92
N GLY A 422 -0.32 -5.40 21.76
CA GLY A 422 1.03 -5.71 21.25
C GLY A 422 1.19 -7.11 20.64
N GLN A 423 0.10 -7.87 20.50
CA GLN A 423 0.12 -9.30 20.11
C GLN A 423 0.06 -9.48 18.58
N VAL A 424 1.02 -8.90 17.87
CA VAL A 424 1.06 -8.88 16.39
C VAL A 424 1.02 -10.29 15.79
N GLY A 425 1.74 -11.25 16.35
CA GLY A 425 1.74 -12.62 15.86
C GLY A 425 0.37 -13.31 15.97
N LYS A 426 -0.41 -13.05 17.04
CA LYS A 426 -1.79 -13.54 17.15
C LYS A 426 -2.71 -12.87 16.12
N TYR A 427 -2.55 -11.56 15.93
CA TYR A 427 -3.26 -10.80 14.91
C TYR A 427 -3.04 -11.40 13.51
N LEU A 428 -1.78 -11.63 13.11
CA LEU A 428 -1.43 -12.17 11.80
C LEU A 428 -2.02 -13.57 11.54
N ARG A 429 -2.10 -14.41 12.57
CA ARG A 429 -2.69 -15.75 12.51
C ARG A 429 -4.22 -15.73 12.48
N ALA A 430 -4.85 -14.75 13.13
CA ALA A 430 -6.29 -14.66 13.25
C ALA A 430 -6.96 -13.94 12.06
N ALA A 431 -6.30 -12.95 11.47
CA ALA A 431 -6.85 -12.12 10.40
C ALA A 431 -7.44 -12.91 9.21
N PRO A 432 -6.77 -13.98 8.69
CA PRO A 432 -7.33 -14.74 7.56
C PRO A 432 -8.69 -15.36 7.87
N ARG A 433 -8.86 -15.90 9.09
CA ARG A 433 -10.12 -16.53 9.55
C ARG A 433 -11.22 -15.50 9.76
N VAL A 434 -10.87 -14.28 10.15
CA VAL A 434 -11.83 -13.18 10.25
C VAL A 434 -12.28 -12.75 8.86
N HIS A 435 -11.34 -12.57 7.94
CA HIS A 435 -11.65 -12.24 6.55
C HIS A 435 -12.56 -13.28 5.92
N GLU A 436 -12.26 -14.58 6.02
CA GLU A 436 -13.13 -15.65 5.48
C GLU A 436 -14.56 -15.59 6.01
N ARG A 437 -14.76 -15.22 7.27
CA ARG A 437 -16.10 -15.11 7.88
C ARG A 437 -16.87 -13.86 7.47
N TRP A 438 -16.16 -12.80 7.09
CA TRP A 438 -16.73 -11.47 6.86
C TRP A 438 -16.83 -11.12 5.38
N HIS A 439 -15.89 -11.59 4.57
CA HIS A 439 -15.85 -11.37 3.14
C HIS A 439 -17.12 -11.93 2.48
N GLY A 440 -17.74 -11.13 1.61
CA GLY A 440 -19.00 -11.48 0.93
C GLY A 440 -20.26 -11.28 1.78
N ARG A 441 -20.14 -10.90 3.06
CA ARG A 441 -21.33 -10.49 3.83
C ARG A 441 -21.93 -9.20 3.25
N GLN A 442 -23.25 -9.14 3.24
CA GLN A 442 -23.98 -7.94 2.85
C GLN A 442 -24.49 -7.20 4.07
N ILE A 443 -24.56 -5.87 3.97
CA ILE A 443 -25.20 -5.00 4.94
C ILE A 443 -26.31 -4.27 4.18
N PRO A 444 -27.59 -4.42 4.56
CA PRO A 444 -28.68 -3.75 3.86
C PRO A 444 -28.47 -2.23 3.79
N GLY A 445 -28.54 -1.66 2.58
CA GLY A 445 -28.36 -0.23 2.33
C GLY A 445 -26.93 0.29 2.50
N ALA A 446 -25.94 -0.59 2.55
CA ALA A 446 -24.53 -0.21 2.69
C ALA A 446 -23.62 -1.07 1.82
N VAL A 447 -22.48 -0.52 1.41
CA VAL A 447 -21.38 -1.29 0.85
C VAL A 447 -20.40 -1.66 1.95
N LEU A 448 -19.93 -2.91 1.94
CA LEU A 448 -18.95 -3.45 2.87
C LEU A 448 -17.74 -3.95 2.07
N SER A 449 -16.56 -3.43 2.37
CA SER A 449 -15.27 -3.93 1.89
C SER A 449 -14.43 -4.40 3.07
N VAL A 450 -13.90 -5.62 2.99
CA VAL A 450 -13.16 -6.28 4.08
C VAL A 450 -11.79 -6.69 3.60
N GLY A 451 -10.74 -6.11 4.19
CA GLY A 451 -9.36 -6.45 3.93
C GLY A 451 -9.00 -7.81 4.52
N ARG A 452 -7.95 -8.44 3.97
CA ARG A 452 -7.43 -9.73 4.46
C ARG A 452 -6.65 -9.62 5.78
N ASP A 453 -6.32 -8.40 6.14
CA ASP A 453 -5.78 -7.99 7.43
C ASP A 453 -6.89 -7.70 8.46
N GLY A 454 -8.16 -7.78 8.05
CA GLY A 454 -9.32 -7.58 8.91
C GLY A 454 -9.70 -6.12 9.11
N THR A 455 -9.11 -5.23 8.32
CA THR A 455 -9.59 -3.86 8.12
C THR A 455 -10.94 -3.88 7.40
N VAL A 456 -11.77 -2.88 7.67
CA VAL A 456 -13.14 -2.81 7.17
C VAL A 456 -13.47 -1.38 6.76
N LEU A 457 -14.00 -1.22 5.55
CA LEU A 457 -14.61 0.00 5.04
C LEU A 457 -16.11 -0.26 4.84
N VAL A 458 -16.95 0.58 5.45
CA VAL A 458 -18.40 0.59 5.20
C VAL A 458 -18.82 1.97 4.73
N ALA A 459 -19.57 2.06 3.65
CA ALA A 459 -20.22 3.31 3.24
C ALA A 459 -21.71 3.10 3.08
N ARG A 460 -22.51 4.07 3.56
CA ARG A 460 -23.97 4.05 3.44
C ARG A 460 -24.54 5.46 3.38
N ILE A 461 -25.76 5.58 2.90
CA ILE A 461 -26.50 6.84 2.93
C ILE A 461 -27.69 6.66 3.85
N THR A 462 -27.87 7.64 4.74
CA THR A 462 -28.95 7.66 5.72
C THR A 462 -29.76 8.94 5.56
N ASN A 463 -31.02 8.92 5.97
CA ASN A 463 -31.85 10.12 5.98
C ASN A 463 -32.07 10.59 7.43
N GLU A 464 -31.56 11.77 7.78
CA GLU A 464 -31.65 12.30 9.15
C GLU A 464 -33.09 12.65 9.55
N THR A 465 -33.94 13.05 8.60
CA THR A 465 -35.34 13.39 8.91
C THR A 465 -36.11 12.16 9.42
N ARG A 466 -35.90 10.97 8.86
CA ARG A 466 -36.53 9.72 9.34
C ARG A 466 -36.02 9.28 10.73
N HIS A 467 -34.77 9.57 11.07
CA HIS A 467 -34.20 9.19 12.37
C HIS A 467 -34.66 10.08 13.53
N ARG A 468 -35.03 11.33 13.27
CA ARG A 468 -35.60 12.22 14.30
C ARG A 468 -37.00 11.78 14.72
N TRP A 469 -37.81 11.29 13.77
CA TRP A 469 -39.17 10.78 14.06
C TRP A 469 -39.16 9.44 14.83
N ARG A 470 -38.19 8.53 14.59
CA ARG A 470 -38.10 7.28 15.35
C ARG A 470 -37.66 7.45 16.81
N ARG A 471 -36.80 8.43 17.11
CA ARG A 471 -36.35 8.68 18.50
C ARG A 471 -37.42 9.33 19.40
N VAL A 472 -38.50 9.84 18.84
CA VAL A 472 -39.63 10.45 19.59
C VAL A 472 -40.71 9.41 19.93
N HIS A 473 -40.65 8.20 19.36
CA HIS A 473 -41.71 7.18 19.48
C HIS A 473 -41.23 5.79 19.92
N GLU A 474 -40.03 5.66 20.50
CA GLU A 474 -39.72 4.50 21.35
C GLU A 474 -40.14 4.84 22.79
N PRO A 475 -41.16 4.18 23.38
CA PRO A 475 -41.46 4.31 24.79
C PRO A 475 -40.34 3.63 25.60
N TYR A 476 -40.04 4.24 26.76
CA TYR A 476 -39.06 3.81 27.75
C TYR A 476 -39.11 2.32 28.10
#